data_AF-A0A1H7CN16-F1
#
_entry.id   AF-A0A1H7CN16-F1
#
_cell.length_a   1.000
_cell.length_b   1.000
_cell.length_c   1.000
_cell.angle_alpha   90.00
_cell.angle_beta   90.00
_cell.angle_gamma   90.00
#
_symmetry.space_group_name_H-M   'P 1'
#
loop_
_entity.id
_entity.type
_entity.pdbx_description
1 polymer ?
#
loop_
_entity_poly.entity_id
_entity_poly.type
_entity_poly.pdbx_seq_one_letter_code
_entity_poly.pdbx_strand_id
1 'polypeptide(L)'
;MKSEVAALAYKGEWNELLALLRRQPDLVNSASEPKGYAPLHQAAWHGASLTVIGELLSLGANPAQRTRNKMQSPRQIAGEKHPRRDDLQFLLDERPRNMAQLMRKVATELSDPFDAYDGNQVLFDRLIDCFGSDSCESESASDVDKRISSAFVAITGKQSDAIRAVVCGPDKTFQLDANPDFWSNRFVPLLRNLFSRASCIPLEKHCTVVSDIFDPPPHQWGMRGDLFLWMEMRQVLCHVPLPEEPQALEQTIMSAYKMLTGVPLEGRSDANVSRYDRGGMSSGIVSGEFWATTAIPLLQARSQWLFESWRHGSAI
;
A
#
# COMPACT_ATOMS: atom_id res chain seq x y z
N MET A 1 -18.39 -27.86 4.86
CA MET A 1 -17.27 -26.90 4.72
C MET A 1 -17.56 -25.76 3.76
N LYS A 2 -17.44 -25.86 2.42
CA LYS A 2 -17.74 -24.72 1.52
C LYS A 2 -19.20 -24.21 1.64
N SER A 3 -20.15 -25.13 1.77
CA SER A 3 -21.56 -24.82 2.03
C SER A 3 -21.78 -24.12 3.37
N GLU A 4 -21.00 -24.48 4.38
CA GLU A 4 -21.07 -23.93 5.74
C GLU A 4 -20.47 -22.52 5.79
N VAL A 5 -19.30 -22.30 5.18
CA VAL A 5 -18.71 -20.97 4.96
C VAL A 5 -19.72 -20.03 4.29
N ALA A 6 -20.32 -20.49 3.20
CA ALA A 6 -21.32 -19.70 2.48
C ALA A 6 -22.55 -19.41 3.34
N ALA A 7 -23.02 -20.37 4.15
CA ALA A 7 -24.17 -20.19 5.03
C ALA A 7 -23.87 -19.19 6.17
N LEU A 8 -22.74 -19.32 6.84
CA LEU A 8 -22.31 -18.41 7.91
C LEU A 8 -22.11 -16.99 7.37
N ALA A 9 -21.39 -16.84 6.25
CA ALA A 9 -21.17 -15.55 5.62
C ALA A 9 -22.48 -14.89 5.14
N TYR A 10 -23.41 -15.67 4.59
CA TYR A 10 -24.73 -15.16 4.18
C TYR A 10 -25.54 -14.64 5.37
N LYS A 11 -25.51 -15.35 6.50
CA LYS A 11 -26.21 -14.95 7.74
C LYS A 11 -25.52 -13.81 8.51
N GLY A 12 -24.24 -13.53 8.21
CA GLY A 12 -23.44 -12.55 8.94
C GLY A 12 -22.90 -13.07 10.27
N GLU A 13 -22.76 -14.39 10.43
CA GLU A 13 -22.23 -15.03 11.64
C GLU A 13 -20.69 -14.95 11.67
N TRP A 14 -20.16 -13.73 11.80
CA TRP A 14 -18.73 -13.45 11.60
C TRP A 14 -17.83 -14.17 12.58
N ASN A 15 -18.21 -14.27 13.86
CA ASN A 15 -17.39 -14.94 14.88
C ASN A 15 -17.16 -16.42 14.56
N GLU A 16 -18.23 -17.13 14.21
CA GLU A 16 -18.15 -18.55 13.83
C GLU A 16 -17.43 -18.73 12.50
N LEU A 17 -17.72 -17.87 11.52
CA LEU A 17 -17.07 -17.89 10.22
C LEU A 17 -15.56 -17.69 10.35
N LEU A 18 -15.13 -16.65 11.07
CA LEU A 18 -13.71 -16.34 11.26
C LEU A 18 -13.01 -17.44 12.05
N ALA A 19 -13.64 -17.99 13.10
CA ALA A 19 -13.08 -19.14 13.82
C ALA A 19 -12.91 -20.40 12.93
N LEU A 20 -13.79 -20.59 11.93
CA LEU A 20 -13.65 -21.65 10.94
C LEU A 20 -12.55 -21.35 9.93
N LEU A 21 -12.47 -20.10 9.43
CA LEU A 21 -11.46 -19.69 8.46
C LEU A 21 -10.03 -19.65 9.05
N ARG A 22 -9.85 -19.31 10.32
CA ARG A 22 -8.54 -19.44 10.99
C ARG A 22 -8.03 -20.88 10.99
N ARG A 23 -8.94 -21.86 11.12
CA ARG A 23 -8.61 -23.29 11.07
C ARG A 23 -8.41 -23.80 9.64
N GLN A 24 -9.06 -23.17 8.67
CA GLN A 24 -9.00 -23.55 7.25
C GLN A 24 -8.92 -22.30 6.34
N PRO A 25 -7.75 -21.61 6.28
CA PRO A 25 -7.62 -20.34 5.57
C PRO A 25 -7.90 -20.44 4.07
N ASP A 26 -7.62 -21.59 3.44
CA ASP A 26 -7.88 -21.84 2.01
C ASP A 26 -9.35 -21.66 1.60
N LEU A 27 -10.27 -21.64 2.57
CA LEU A 27 -11.69 -21.44 2.33
C LEU A 27 -12.11 -19.97 2.22
N VAL A 28 -11.26 -18.99 2.55
CA VAL A 28 -11.61 -17.55 2.63
C VAL A 28 -12.16 -16.98 1.32
N ASN A 29 -11.73 -17.52 0.17
CA ASN A 29 -12.17 -17.12 -1.16
C ASN A 29 -13.20 -18.09 -1.79
N SER A 30 -13.74 -19.02 -0.99
CA SER A 30 -14.76 -19.97 -1.46
C SER A 30 -16.04 -19.24 -1.85
N ALA A 31 -16.33 -19.22 -3.14
CA ALA A 31 -17.52 -18.61 -3.69
C ALA A 31 -18.75 -19.52 -3.53
N SER A 32 -19.88 -18.95 -3.12
CA SER A 32 -21.15 -19.67 -3.01
C SER A 32 -21.75 -20.03 -4.37
N GLU A 33 -22.56 -21.09 -4.42
CA GLU A 33 -23.35 -21.43 -5.62
C GLU A 33 -24.78 -20.89 -5.52
N PRO A 34 -25.41 -20.48 -6.65
CA PRO A 34 -24.83 -20.28 -7.98
C PRO A 34 -24.22 -18.88 -8.18
N LYS A 35 -24.43 -17.96 -7.23
CA LYS A 35 -24.17 -16.52 -7.43
C LYS A 35 -22.70 -16.12 -7.33
N GLY A 36 -21.86 -16.95 -6.72
CA GLY A 36 -20.42 -16.72 -6.60
C GLY A 36 -20.01 -15.76 -5.49
N TYR A 37 -20.75 -15.65 -4.39
CA TYR A 37 -20.37 -14.75 -3.28
C TYR A 37 -19.36 -15.42 -2.37
N ALA A 38 -18.15 -14.88 -2.29
CA ALA A 38 -17.16 -15.25 -1.26
C ALA A 38 -17.43 -14.49 0.06
N PRO A 39 -16.88 -14.94 1.20
CA PRO A 39 -16.96 -14.24 2.49
C PRO A 39 -16.79 -12.72 2.43
N LEU A 40 -15.77 -12.22 1.71
CA LEU A 40 -15.52 -10.77 1.59
C LEU A 40 -16.65 -10.02 0.86
N HIS A 41 -17.29 -10.64 -0.14
CA HIS A 41 -18.47 -10.06 -0.80
C HIS A 41 -19.64 -9.93 0.17
N GLN A 42 -19.86 -10.94 1.02
CA GLN A 42 -20.92 -10.91 2.01
C GLN A 42 -20.64 -9.88 3.10
N ALA A 43 -19.40 -9.78 3.57
CA ALA A 43 -18.99 -8.78 4.54
C ALA A 43 -19.19 -7.34 4.00
N ALA A 44 -18.85 -7.12 2.73
CA ALA A 44 -19.14 -5.87 2.02
C ALA A 44 -20.65 -5.61 1.87
N TRP A 45 -21.45 -6.63 1.55
CA TRP A 45 -22.90 -6.52 1.41
C TRP A 45 -23.57 -6.16 2.75
N HIS A 46 -23.15 -6.79 3.84
CA HIS A 46 -23.65 -6.53 5.20
C HIS A 46 -23.13 -5.23 5.81
N GLY A 47 -22.04 -4.66 5.26
CA GLY A 47 -21.40 -3.48 5.82
C GLY A 47 -20.67 -3.79 7.13
N ALA A 48 -19.99 -4.93 7.18
CA ALA A 48 -19.30 -5.43 8.37
C ALA A 48 -18.32 -4.40 8.98
N SER A 49 -17.96 -4.60 10.25
CA SER A 49 -16.97 -3.77 10.94
C SER A 49 -15.59 -3.88 10.29
N LEU A 50 -14.75 -2.87 10.52
CA LEU A 50 -13.39 -2.86 9.97
C LEU A 50 -12.54 -4.01 10.49
N THR A 51 -12.78 -4.45 11.72
CA THR A 51 -12.10 -5.63 12.29
C THR A 51 -12.46 -6.91 11.53
N VAL A 52 -13.73 -7.12 11.15
CA VAL A 52 -14.14 -8.28 10.35
C VAL A 52 -13.54 -8.22 8.94
N ILE A 53 -13.58 -7.05 8.30
CA ILE A 53 -12.99 -6.84 6.97
C ILE A 53 -11.48 -7.09 7.02
N GLY A 54 -10.78 -6.46 7.96
CA GLY A 54 -9.35 -6.61 8.16
C GLY A 54 -8.95 -8.05 8.45
N GLU A 55 -9.74 -8.79 9.24
CA GLU A 55 -9.44 -10.20 9.50
C GLU A 55 -9.61 -11.08 8.26
N LEU A 56 -10.68 -10.89 7.49
CA LEU A 56 -10.85 -11.62 6.22
C LEU A 56 -9.69 -11.32 5.26
N LEU A 57 -9.27 -10.07 5.15
CA LEU A 57 -8.12 -9.67 4.34
C LEU A 57 -6.81 -10.31 4.84
N SER A 58 -6.59 -10.34 6.16
CA SER A 58 -5.42 -11.00 6.79
C SER A 58 -5.37 -12.51 6.51
N LEU A 59 -6.53 -13.14 6.36
CA LEU A 59 -6.67 -14.55 6.00
C LEU A 59 -6.49 -14.81 4.50
N GLY A 60 -6.24 -13.77 3.69
CA GLY A 60 -6.00 -13.86 2.25
C GLY A 60 -7.25 -13.69 1.38
N ALA A 61 -8.30 -13.04 1.89
CA ALA A 61 -9.46 -12.67 1.06
C ALA A 61 -9.04 -11.78 -0.11
N ASN A 62 -9.57 -12.02 -1.31
CA ASN A 62 -9.23 -11.30 -2.54
C ASN A 62 -10.26 -10.19 -2.85
N PRO A 63 -9.92 -8.89 -2.70
CA PRO A 63 -10.81 -7.78 -3.03
C PRO A 63 -11.09 -7.65 -4.54
N ALA A 64 -10.27 -8.24 -5.40
CA ALA A 64 -10.47 -8.24 -6.84
C ALA A 64 -11.32 -9.43 -7.34
N GLN A 65 -11.67 -10.39 -6.47
CA GLN A 65 -12.56 -11.49 -6.84
C GLN A 65 -13.93 -10.92 -7.22
N ARG A 66 -14.51 -11.42 -8.32
CA ARG A 66 -15.83 -10.99 -8.81
C ARG A 66 -16.86 -12.08 -8.58
N THR A 67 -18.07 -11.66 -8.19
CA THR A 67 -19.26 -12.54 -8.19
C THR A 67 -19.54 -13.09 -9.59
N ARG A 68 -20.13 -14.28 -9.70
CA ARG A 68 -20.39 -14.92 -11.01
C ARG A 68 -21.62 -14.36 -11.70
N ASN A 69 -22.61 -13.90 -10.92
CA ASN A 69 -23.88 -13.44 -11.48
C ASN A 69 -23.80 -12.00 -12.02
N LYS A 70 -23.20 -11.08 -11.26
CA LYS A 70 -23.17 -9.65 -11.59
C LYS A 70 -21.77 -9.12 -11.90
N MET A 71 -20.73 -9.95 -11.81
CA MET A 71 -19.33 -9.54 -12.00
C MET A 71 -18.89 -8.41 -11.07
N GLN A 72 -19.53 -8.29 -9.90
CA GLN A 72 -19.24 -7.26 -8.91
C GLN A 72 -18.12 -7.69 -7.97
N SER A 73 -17.21 -6.77 -7.66
CA SER A 73 -16.24 -6.90 -6.57
C SER A 73 -16.88 -6.57 -5.21
N PRO A 74 -16.24 -6.95 -4.07
CA PRO A 74 -16.62 -6.47 -2.75
C PRO A 74 -16.73 -4.94 -2.66
N ARG A 75 -15.79 -4.18 -3.25
CA ARG A 75 -15.84 -2.71 -3.23
C ARG A 75 -17.08 -2.14 -3.90
N GLN A 76 -17.43 -2.67 -5.07
CA GLN A 76 -18.62 -2.27 -5.82
C GLN A 76 -19.89 -2.60 -5.03
N ILE A 77 -19.95 -3.78 -4.40
CA ILE A 77 -21.07 -4.15 -3.52
C ILE A 77 -21.18 -3.19 -2.33
N ALA A 78 -20.06 -2.87 -1.65
CA ALA A 78 -20.04 -1.93 -0.55
C ALA A 78 -20.49 -0.53 -1.01
N GLY A 79 -20.10 -0.07 -2.19
CA GLY A 79 -20.51 1.23 -2.74
C GLY A 79 -22.00 1.31 -3.02
N GLU A 80 -22.60 0.23 -3.51
CA GLU A 80 -24.05 0.15 -3.76
C GLU A 80 -24.87 0.03 -2.48
N LYS A 81 -24.38 -0.72 -1.48
CA LYS A 81 -25.13 -1.02 -0.24
C LYS A 81 -24.89 -0.02 0.88
N HIS A 82 -23.69 0.53 0.94
CA HIS A 82 -23.22 1.40 2.02
C HIS A 82 -22.45 2.61 1.45
N PRO A 83 -23.10 3.49 0.66
CA PRO A 83 -22.44 4.59 -0.06
C PRO A 83 -21.77 5.64 0.85
N ARG A 84 -22.00 5.58 2.18
CA ARG A 84 -21.39 6.46 3.18
C ARG A 84 -20.21 5.81 3.93
N ARG A 85 -19.83 4.58 3.57
CA ARG A 85 -18.74 3.81 4.18
C ARG A 85 -17.46 3.94 3.35
N ASP A 86 -16.86 5.13 3.39
CA ASP A 86 -15.59 5.43 2.70
C ASP A 86 -14.43 4.55 3.20
N ASP A 87 -14.51 4.13 4.45
CA ASP A 87 -13.65 3.13 5.09
C ASP A 87 -13.66 1.79 4.34
N LEU A 88 -14.84 1.32 3.93
CA LEU A 88 -14.99 0.11 3.11
C LEU A 88 -14.50 0.35 1.68
N GLN A 89 -14.73 1.53 1.11
CA GLN A 89 -14.20 1.88 -0.21
C GLN A 89 -12.67 1.86 -0.25
N PHE A 90 -12.04 2.30 0.84
CA PHE A 90 -10.60 2.32 0.99
C PHE A 90 -10.02 0.92 1.21
N LEU A 91 -10.54 0.14 2.18
CA LEU A 91 -9.98 -1.17 2.52
C LEU A 91 -10.25 -2.25 1.47
N LEU A 92 -11.32 -2.13 0.69
CA LEU A 92 -11.68 -3.09 -0.36
C LEU A 92 -11.11 -2.71 -1.74
N ASP A 93 -10.13 -1.81 -1.81
CA ASP A 93 -9.50 -1.43 -3.08
C ASP A 93 -9.04 -2.67 -3.86
N GLU A 94 -9.42 -2.73 -5.15
CA GLU A 94 -9.19 -3.90 -6.02
C GLU A 94 -7.74 -3.96 -6.52
N ARG A 95 -6.97 -2.89 -6.34
CA ARG A 95 -5.60 -2.82 -6.85
C ARG A 95 -4.69 -3.77 -6.07
N PRO A 96 -3.89 -4.59 -6.79
CA PRO A 96 -2.90 -5.43 -6.14
C PRO A 96 -1.85 -4.58 -5.44
N ARG A 97 -1.18 -5.15 -4.42
CA ARG A 97 0.00 -4.50 -3.83
C ARG A 97 1.06 -4.24 -4.90
N ASN A 98 1.63 -3.03 -4.89
CA ASN A 98 2.71 -2.68 -5.82
C ASN A 98 4.06 -3.25 -5.37
N MET A 99 5.08 -3.12 -6.22
CA MET A 99 6.40 -3.69 -5.95
C MET A 99 7.02 -3.17 -4.64
N ALA A 100 6.92 -1.87 -4.35
CA ALA A 100 7.46 -1.29 -3.13
C ALA A 100 6.80 -1.87 -1.86
N GLN A 101 5.48 -2.03 -1.87
CA GLN A 101 4.72 -2.65 -0.78
C GLN A 101 5.13 -4.11 -0.56
N LEU A 102 5.24 -4.89 -1.65
CA LEU A 102 5.66 -6.28 -1.58
C LEU A 102 7.12 -6.42 -1.13
N MET A 103 8.01 -5.55 -1.60
CA MET A 103 9.42 -5.52 -1.18
C MET A 103 9.56 -5.26 0.33
N ARG A 104 8.80 -4.31 0.89
CA ARG A 104 8.77 -4.08 2.34
C ARG A 104 8.27 -5.30 3.10
N LYS A 105 7.27 -6.00 2.58
CA LYS A 105 6.79 -7.27 3.16
C LYS A 105 7.85 -8.38 3.10
N VAL A 106 8.59 -8.53 2.00
CA VAL A 106 9.72 -9.48 1.94
C VAL A 106 10.76 -9.15 3.00
N ALA A 107 11.10 -7.86 3.16
CA ALA A 107 12.09 -7.43 4.14
C ALA A 107 11.69 -7.77 5.59
N THR A 108 10.39 -7.78 5.91
CA THR A 108 9.91 -8.14 7.25
C THR A 108 9.79 -9.64 7.48
N GLU A 109 9.69 -10.44 6.43
CA GLU A 109 9.71 -11.91 6.48
C GLU A 109 11.14 -12.47 6.54
N LEU A 110 12.14 -11.70 6.10
CA LEU A 110 13.55 -12.06 6.20
C LEU A 110 14.07 -11.79 7.62
N SER A 111 14.68 -12.81 8.25
CA SER A 111 15.49 -12.61 9.45
C SER A 111 16.77 -11.88 9.08
N ASP A 112 16.97 -10.70 9.66
CA ASP A 112 18.15 -9.84 9.45
C ASP A 112 18.45 -9.59 7.96
N PRO A 113 17.57 -8.85 7.25
CA PRO A 113 17.66 -8.71 5.80
C PRO A 113 18.92 -7.95 5.36
N PHE A 114 19.47 -7.10 6.22
CA PHE A 114 20.58 -6.19 5.93
C PHE A 114 21.48 -6.01 7.15
N ASP A 115 22.80 -6.01 6.96
CA ASP A 115 23.77 -5.66 8.01
C ASP A 115 23.82 -4.13 8.25
N ALA A 116 24.42 -3.70 9.38
CA ALA A 116 24.63 -2.27 9.63
C ALA A 116 25.59 -1.66 8.59
N TYR A 117 25.14 -0.61 7.88
CA TYR A 117 25.85 0.00 6.76
C TYR A 117 26.06 -0.96 5.57
N ASP A 118 25.07 -1.81 5.27
CA ASP A 118 25.10 -2.76 4.15
C ASP A 118 24.74 -2.10 2.80
N GLY A 119 25.48 -2.45 1.75
CA GLY A 119 25.17 -2.04 0.39
C GLY A 119 23.83 -2.58 -0.11
N ASN A 120 23.35 -3.71 0.42
CA ASN A 120 22.00 -4.21 0.15
C ASN A 120 20.92 -3.28 0.68
N GLN A 121 21.09 -2.68 1.87
CA GLN A 121 20.14 -1.71 2.41
C GLN A 121 20.05 -0.49 1.50
N VAL A 122 21.19 0.07 1.09
CA VAL A 122 21.24 1.22 0.17
C VAL A 122 20.54 0.91 -1.15
N LEU A 123 20.76 -0.29 -1.69
CA LEU A 123 20.11 -0.71 -2.92
C LEU A 123 18.60 -0.93 -2.73
N PHE A 124 18.19 -1.53 -1.61
CA PHE A 124 16.79 -1.71 -1.25
C PHE A 124 16.06 -0.37 -1.16
N ASP A 125 16.62 0.61 -0.46
CA ASP A 125 16.00 1.93 -0.30
C ASP A 125 15.80 2.63 -1.65
N ARG A 126 16.81 2.58 -2.53
CA ARG A 126 16.71 3.13 -3.89
C ARG A 126 15.69 2.39 -4.76
N LEU A 127 15.53 1.08 -4.59
CA LEU A 127 14.51 0.31 -5.30
C LEU A 127 13.11 0.66 -4.81
N ILE A 128 12.91 0.79 -3.49
CA ILE A 128 11.66 1.30 -2.93
C ILE A 128 11.33 2.68 -3.49
N ASP A 129 12.31 3.58 -3.56
CA ASP A 129 12.13 4.91 -4.16
C ASP A 129 11.71 4.83 -5.64
N CYS A 130 12.37 3.97 -6.42
CA CYS A 130 12.04 3.74 -7.83
C CYS A 130 10.62 3.19 -8.03
N PHE A 131 10.17 2.28 -7.16
CA PHE A 131 8.87 1.63 -7.28
C PHE A 131 7.74 2.33 -6.51
N GLY A 132 8.04 3.26 -5.60
CA GLY A 132 7.05 3.87 -4.70
C GLY A 132 6.00 4.71 -5.42
N SER A 133 6.35 5.27 -6.58
CA SER A 133 5.45 6.05 -7.45
C SER A 133 4.62 5.19 -8.42
N ASP A 134 4.77 3.87 -8.36
CA ASP A 134 4.20 2.98 -9.35
C ASP A 134 2.69 2.82 -9.27
N SER A 135 2.03 2.89 -10.43
CA SER A 135 0.62 2.54 -10.60
C SER A 135 0.61 1.15 -11.22
N CYS A 136 0.54 0.12 -10.39
CA CYS A 136 0.66 -1.27 -10.83
C CYS A 136 -0.58 -1.71 -11.62
N GLU A 137 -0.65 -1.36 -12.91
CA GLU A 137 -1.66 -1.86 -13.83
C GLU A 137 -1.07 -2.97 -14.72
N SER A 138 -1.61 -4.18 -14.58
CA SER A 138 -1.51 -5.28 -15.55
C SER A 138 -0.12 -5.85 -15.87
N GLU A 139 0.72 -6.14 -14.87
CA GLU A 139 1.99 -6.82 -15.09
C GLU A 139 1.86 -8.35 -14.94
N SER A 140 2.38 -9.11 -15.92
CA SER A 140 2.52 -10.57 -15.80
C SER A 140 3.70 -10.92 -14.90
N ALA A 141 3.76 -12.16 -14.39
CA ALA A 141 4.90 -12.62 -13.60
C ALA A 141 6.25 -12.52 -14.35
N SER A 142 6.23 -12.64 -15.69
CA SER A 142 7.45 -12.47 -16.51
C SER A 142 7.91 -11.02 -16.64
N ASP A 143 7.02 -10.06 -16.38
CA ASP A 143 7.34 -8.63 -16.39
C ASP A 143 8.05 -8.22 -15.10
N VAL A 144 7.74 -8.87 -13.98
CA VAL A 144 8.37 -8.63 -12.66
C VAL A 144 9.89 -8.81 -12.70
N ASP A 145 10.38 -9.94 -13.20
CA ASP A 145 11.82 -10.23 -13.22
C ASP A 145 12.57 -9.24 -14.11
N LYS A 146 12.00 -8.91 -15.27
CA LYS A 146 12.55 -7.92 -16.20
C LYS A 146 12.56 -6.53 -15.59
N ARG A 147 11.51 -6.18 -14.86
CA ARG A 147 11.34 -4.87 -14.24
C ARG A 147 12.30 -4.68 -13.07
N ILE A 148 12.45 -5.68 -12.21
CA ILE A 148 13.46 -5.68 -11.14
C ILE A 148 14.86 -5.57 -11.74
N SER A 149 15.17 -6.37 -12.76
CA SER A 149 16.48 -6.32 -13.42
C SER A 149 16.74 -4.95 -14.06
N SER A 150 15.73 -4.34 -14.68
CA SER A 150 15.81 -3.01 -15.27
C SER A 150 16.00 -1.91 -14.21
N ALA A 151 15.29 -2.00 -13.08
CA ALA A 151 15.46 -1.08 -11.96
C ALA A 151 16.87 -1.22 -11.33
N PHE A 152 17.36 -2.45 -11.20
CA PHE A 152 18.72 -2.72 -10.73
C PHE A 152 19.76 -2.09 -11.65
N VAL A 153 19.61 -2.25 -12.98
CA VAL A 153 20.48 -1.59 -13.96
C VAL A 153 20.38 -0.07 -13.87
N ALA A 154 19.18 0.48 -13.74
CA ALA A 154 18.98 1.93 -13.65
C ALA A 154 19.66 2.53 -12.39
N ILE A 155 19.62 1.83 -11.27
CA ILE A 155 20.17 2.30 -9.99
C ILE A 155 21.68 2.07 -9.88
N THR A 156 22.19 0.98 -10.45
CA THR A 156 23.57 0.52 -10.23
C THR A 156 24.48 0.70 -11.44
N GLY A 157 23.91 0.88 -12.64
CA GLY A 157 24.63 0.84 -13.91
C GLY A 157 25.16 -0.55 -14.30
N LYS A 158 24.84 -1.60 -13.52
CA LYS A 158 25.30 -2.98 -13.72
C LYS A 158 24.11 -3.91 -13.94
N GLN A 159 24.34 -5.00 -14.67
CA GLN A 159 23.35 -6.07 -14.79
C GLN A 159 23.17 -6.81 -13.46
N SER A 160 21.97 -7.32 -13.22
CA SER A 160 21.60 -8.03 -11.97
C SER A 160 22.30 -9.38 -11.80
N ASP A 161 22.85 -9.95 -12.88
CA ASP A 161 23.63 -11.19 -12.91
C ASP A 161 25.15 -10.96 -12.74
N ALA A 162 25.56 -9.75 -12.35
CA ALA A 162 26.97 -9.43 -12.13
C ALA A 162 27.58 -10.34 -11.03
N ILE A 163 28.66 -11.03 -11.38
CA ILE A 163 29.39 -11.98 -10.51
C ILE A 163 30.07 -11.27 -9.30
N ARG A 164 30.21 -9.94 -9.35
CA ARG A 164 30.91 -9.15 -8.33
C ARG A 164 29.93 -8.23 -7.62
N ALA A 165 30.20 -7.98 -6.34
CA ALA A 165 29.45 -7.03 -5.53
C ALA A 165 29.21 -5.70 -6.25
N VAL A 166 28.00 -5.17 -6.05
CA VAL A 166 27.67 -3.83 -6.53
C VAL A 166 28.16 -2.84 -5.49
N VAL A 167 29.28 -2.19 -5.82
CA VAL A 167 29.80 -1.05 -5.06
C VAL A 167 28.83 0.12 -5.16
N CYS A 168 28.26 0.50 -4.03
CA CYS A 168 27.48 1.71 -3.84
C CYS A 168 28.11 2.55 -2.71
N GLY A 169 28.07 3.87 -2.82
CA GLY A 169 28.72 4.74 -1.84
C GLY A 169 28.74 6.20 -2.29
N PRO A 170 28.96 7.14 -1.35
CA PRO A 170 29.00 8.56 -1.68
C PRO A 170 30.21 8.92 -2.55
N ASP A 171 31.31 8.19 -2.43
CA ASP A 171 32.52 8.37 -3.24
C ASP A 171 33.35 7.08 -3.34
N LYS A 172 34.51 7.15 -4.01
CA LYS A 172 35.39 6.00 -4.23
C LYS A 172 36.11 5.52 -2.96
N THR A 173 36.17 6.34 -1.93
CA THR A 173 36.86 6.05 -0.65
C THR A 173 35.95 5.34 0.35
N PHE A 174 34.63 5.45 0.18
CA PHE A 174 33.64 4.76 0.99
C PHE A 174 32.75 3.86 0.11
N GLN A 175 33.07 2.58 0.07
CA GLN A 175 32.39 1.57 -0.75
C GLN A 175 31.61 0.62 0.14
N LEU A 176 30.32 0.49 -0.14
CA LEU A 176 29.43 -0.51 0.41
C LEU A 176 29.13 -1.54 -0.69
N ASP A 177 29.13 -2.80 -0.32
CA ASP A 177 28.99 -3.90 -1.26
C ASP A 177 27.59 -4.51 -1.14
N ALA A 178 26.76 -4.34 -2.17
CA ALA A 178 25.52 -5.12 -2.28
C ALA A 178 25.83 -6.51 -2.85
N ASN A 179 25.36 -7.55 -2.16
CA ASN A 179 25.61 -8.95 -2.51
C ASN A 179 24.62 -9.41 -3.61
N PRO A 180 25.06 -9.67 -4.85
CA PRO A 180 24.17 -10.09 -5.93
C PRO A 180 23.50 -11.45 -5.65
N ASP A 181 24.14 -12.34 -4.89
CA ASP A 181 23.58 -13.64 -4.52
C ASP A 181 22.41 -13.50 -3.55
N PHE A 182 22.46 -12.52 -2.64
CA PHE A 182 21.33 -12.21 -1.76
C PHE A 182 20.10 -11.81 -2.60
N TRP A 183 20.29 -10.91 -3.57
CA TRP A 183 19.19 -10.45 -4.41
C TRP A 183 18.63 -11.56 -5.30
N SER A 184 19.49 -12.24 -6.03
CA SER A 184 19.09 -13.25 -7.02
C SER A 184 18.51 -14.53 -6.39
N ASN A 185 19.10 -15.01 -5.29
CA ASN A 185 18.76 -16.32 -4.72
C ASN A 185 17.91 -16.25 -3.44
N ARG A 186 17.84 -15.11 -2.75
CA ARG A 186 17.00 -14.95 -1.54
C ARG A 186 15.84 -13.97 -1.76
N PHE A 187 16.14 -12.73 -2.14
CA PHE A 187 15.14 -11.67 -2.14
C PHE A 187 14.14 -11.77 -3.31
N VAL A 188 14.62 -11.84 -4.55
CA VAL A 188 13.76 -11.88 -5.76
C VAL A 188 12.83 -13.10 -5.79
N PRO A 189 13.26 -14.32 -5.41
CA PRO A 189 12.35 -15.47 -5.35
C PRO A 189 11.17 -15.28 -4.39
N LEU A 190 11.41 -14.67 -3.21
CA LEU A 190 10.35 -14.35 -2.24
C LEU A 190 9.40 -13.29 -2.80
N LEU A 191 9.96 -12.23 -3.39
CA LEU A 191 9.18 -11.17 -4.03
C LEU A 191 8.28 -11.71 -5.15
N ARG A 192 8.79 -12.62 -5.99
CA ARG A 192 8.02 -13.29 -7.04
C ARG A 192 6.86 -14.11 -6.46
N ASN A 193 7.10 -14.82 -5.35
CA ASN A 193 6.06 -15.58 -4.66
C ASN A 193 4.93 -14.67 -4.17
N LEU A 194 5.28 -13.56 -3.51
CA LEU A 194 4.30 -12.58 -3.04
C LEU A 194 3.57 -11.91 -4.20
N PHE A 195 4.28 -11.57 -5.28
CA PHE A 195 3.68 -10.94 -6.46
C PHE A 195 2.58 -11.78 -7.09
N SER A 196 2.77 -13.11 -7.18
CA SER A 196 1.74 -14.03 -7.72
C SER A 196 0.41 -14.02 -6.96
N ARG A 197 0.41 -13.48 -5.74
CA ARG A 197 -0.76 -13.37 -4.86
C ARG A 197 -0.99 -11.92 -4.39
N ALA A 198 -0.46 -10.92 -5.11
CA ALA A 198 -0.48 -9.51 -4.70
C ALA A 198 -1.90 -8.96 -4.44
N SER A 199 -2.92 -9.48 -5.12
CA SER A 199 -4.33 -9.11 -4.88
C SER A 199 -4.90 -9.66 -3.57
N CYS A 200 -4.26 -10.65 -2.96
CA CYS A 200 -4.69 -11.26 -1.69
C CYS A 200 -3.83 -10.82 -0.50
N ILE A 201 -2.89 -9.89 -0.70
CA ILE A 201 -2.02 -9.37 0.35
C ILE A 201 -2.58 -8.01 0.82
N PRO A 202 -2.99 -7.88 2.09
CA PRO A 202 -3.39 -6.59 2.63
C PRO A 202 -2.20 -5.68 2.93
N LEU A 203 -2.48 -4.43 3.24
CA LEU A 203 -1.51 -3.60 3.97
C LEU A 203 -1.41 -4.12 5.41
N GLU A 204 -0.19 -4.38 5.87
CA GLU A 204 0.10 -4.93 7.19
C GLU A 204 0.86 -3.89 8.03
N LYS A 205 0.56 -3.82 9.33
CA LYS A 205 1.08 -2.78 10.24
C LYS A 205 2.60 -2.60 10.16
N HIS A 206 3.35 -3.69 10.08
CA HIS A 206 4.81 -3.68 10.19
C HIS A 206 5.55 -3.28 8.91
N CYS A 207 4.87 -3.26 7.75
CA CYS A 207 5.47 -2.92 6.46
C CYS A 207 4.77 -1.73 5.76
N THR A 208 3.78 -1.13 6.44
CA THR A 208 3.04 0.03 5.93
C THR A 208 3.75 1.33 6.30
N VAL A 209 3.90 2.21 5.31
CA VAL A 209 4.54 3.53 5.46
C VAL A 209 3.52 4.64 5.21
N VAL A 210 3.86 5.87 5.57
CA VAL A 210 2.99 7.04 5.37
C VAL A 210 2.61 7.23 3.90
N SER A 211 3.50 6.92 2.95
CA SER A 211 3.15 7.02 1.52
C SER A 211 2.02 6.09 1.07
N ASP A 212 1.75 5.00 1.78
CA ASP A 212 0.72 4.02 1.39
C ASP A 212 -0.70 4.56 1.55
N ILE A 213 -0.94 5.45 2.52
CA ILE A 213 -2.26 6.07 2.75
C ILE A 213 -2.56 7.23 1.79
N PHE A 214 -1.60 7.64 0.95
CA PHE A 214 -1.80 8.61 -0.14
C PHE A 214 -2.45 7.97 -1.39
N ASP A 215 -2.77 6.69 -1.33
CA ASP A 215 -3.40 5.98 -2.43
C ASP A 215 -4.77 5.42 -1.99
N PRO A 216 -5.87 5.67 -2.73
CA PRO A 216 -5.97 6.46 -3.96
C PRO A 216 -5.75 7.97 -3.73
N PRO A 217 -5.41 8.76 -4.77
CA PRO A 217 -5.44 10.22 -4.67
C PRO A 217 -6.85 10.73 -4.34
N PRO A 218 -6.99 11.94 -3.77
CA PRO A 218 -8.28 12.58 -3.57
C PRO A 218 -8.99 12.82 -4.91
N HIS A 219 -10.32 12.85 -4.89
CA HIS A 219 -11.14 13.07 -6.09
C HIS A 219 -11.05 14.50 -6.64
N GLN A 220 -10.65 15.45 -5.80
CA GLN A 220 -10.55 16.88 -6.13
C GLN A 220 -9.27 17.45 -5.53
N TRP A 221 -8.71 18.43 -6.21
CA TRP A 221 -7.52 19.19 -5.81
C TRP A 221 -7.91 20.65 -5.56
N GLY A 222 -7.23 21.34 -4.64
CA GLY A 222 -7.46 22.76 -4.39
C GLY A 222 -6.93 23.64 -5.53
N MET A 223 -5.62 23.61 -5.72
CA MET A 223 -4.86 24.32 -6.74
C MET A 223 -4.02 23.33 -7.55
N ARG A 224 -3.48 23.78 -8.70
CA ARG A 224 -2.73 22.90 -9.60
C ARG A 224 -1.42 22.36 -9.01
N GLY A 225 -0.84 23.07 -8.05
CA GLY A 225 0.34 22.63 -7.31
C GLY A 225 0.08 21.48 -6.34
N ASP A 226 -1.16 21.27 -5.90
CA ASP A 226 -1.47 20.26 -4.87
C ASP A 226 -1.21 18.84 -5.37
N LEU A 227 -1.49 18.54 -6.63
CA LEU A 227 -1.18 17.26 -7.26
C LEU A 227 0.33 16.98 -7.21
N PHE A 228 1.16 17.97 -7.53
CA PHE A 228 2.62 17.79 -7.55
C PHE A 228 3.17 17.65 -6.14
N LEU A 229 2.65 18.44 -5.18
CA LEU A 229 3.02 18.27 -3.78
C LEU A 229 2.60 16.90 -3.25
N TRP A 230 1.42 16.38 -3.61
CA TRP A 230 0.99 15.03 -3.26
C TRP A 230 1.96 13.97 -3.78
N MET A 231 2.41 14.09 -5.03
CA MET A 231 3.39 13.18 -5.63
C MET A 231 4.76 13.27 -4.93
N GLU A 232 5.28 14.47 -4.69
CA GLU A 232 6.56 14.64 -3.98
C GLU A 232 6.48 14.15 -2.53
N MET A 233 5.36 14.38 -1.83
CA MET A 233 5.13 13.85 -0.49
C MET A 233 5.17 12.33 -0.46
N ARG A 234 4.51 11.67 -1.42
CA ARG A 234 4.58 10.20 -1.53
C ARG A 234 6.02 9.72 -1.66
N GLN A 235 6.85 10.42 -2.42
CA GLN A 235 8.25 10.06 -2.58
C GLN A 235 9.04 10.24 -1.29
N VAL A 236 8.95 11.39 -0.62
CA VAL A 236 9.76 11.65 0.59
C VAL A 236 9.30 10.87 1.82
N LEU A 237 8.05 10.41 1.82
CA LEU A 237 7.44 9.66 2.93
C LEU A 237 7.42 8.13 2.71
N CYS A 238 8.05 7.63 1.65
CA CYS A 238 8.00 6.19 1.29
C CYS A 238 8.80 5.26 2.20
N HIS A 239 9.61 5.83 3.09
CA HIS A 239 10.36 5.11 4.14
C HIS A 239 9.89 5.45 5.56
N VAL A 240 8.93 6.37 5.72
CA VAL A 240 8.48 6.81 7.03
C VAL A 240 7.42 5.84 7.55
N PRO A 241 7.66 5.09 8.65
CA PRO A 241 6.66 4.19 9.21
C PRO A 241 5.37 4.95 9.53
N LEU A 242 4.22 4.32 9.29
CA LEU A 242 2.93 4.95 9.60
C LEU A 242 2.77 5.14 11.12
N PRO A 243 2.69 6.39 11.64
CA PRO A 243 2.52 6.61 13.07
C PRO A 243 1.13 6.17 13.55
N GLU A 244 1.07 5.55 14.74
CA GLU A 244 -0.21 5.12 15.35
C GLU A 244 -1.05 6.31 15.82
N GLU A 245 -0.38 7.36 16.31
CA GLU A 245 -1.04 8.53 16.86
C GLU A 245 -1.42 9.54 15.74
N PRO A 246 -2.70 9.96 15.65
CA PRO A 246 -3.16 10.89 14.62
C PRO A 246 -2.40 12.22 14.59
N GLN A 247 -2.00 12.72 15.77
CA GLN A 247 -1.23 13.96 15.89
C GLN A 247 0.20 13.78 15.37
N ALA A 248 0.81 12.62 15.58
CA ALA A 248 2.15 12.34 15.05
C ALA A 248 2.12 12.29 13.52
N LEU A 249 1.10 11.65 12.92
CA LEU A 249 0.89 11.65 11.47
C LEU A 249 0.71 13.08 10.94
N GLU A 250 -0.15 13.89 11.57
CA GLU A 250 -0.35 15.29 11.19
C GLU A 250 0.97 16.08 11.18
N GLN A 251 1.76 15.97 12.25
CA GLN A 251 3.07 16.63 12.32
C GLN A 251 4.04 16.15 11.26
N THR A 252 4.04 14.85 10.92
CA THR A 252 4.82 14.31 9.80
C THR A 252 4.41 14.97 8.47
N ILE A 253 3.10 15.04 8.17
CA ILE A 253 2.61 15.65 6.94
C ILE A 253 2.89 17.16 6.90
N MET A 254 2.67 17.89 8.00
CA MET A 254 2.97 19.32 8.09
C MET A 254 4.48 19.61 7.93
N SER A 255 5.33 18.76 8.49
CA SER A 255 6.78 18.87 8.34
C SER A 255 7.21 18.64 6.89
N ALA A 256 6.64 17.62 6.23
CA ALA A 256 6.86 17.38 4.80
C ALA A 256 6.33 18.53 3.93
N TYR A 257 5.16 19.09 4.26
CA TYR A 257 4.61 20.27 3.60
C TYR A 257 5.58 21.44 3.66
N LYS A 258 6.06 21.78 4.85
CA LYS A 258 6.99 22.89 5.05
C LYS A 258 8.33 22.65 4.35
N MET A 259 8.85 21.43 4.42
CA MET A 259 10.10 21.06 3.74
C MET A 259 9.99 21.24 2.22
N LEU A 260 8.88 20.81 1.61
CA LEU A 260 8.71 20.83 0.16
C LEU A 260 8.27 22.20 -0.37
N THR A 261 7.41 22.92 0.36
CA THR A 261 6.88 24.22 -0.09
C THR A 261 7.72 25.41 0.38
N GLY A 262 8.53 25.24 1.42
CA GLY A 262 9.25 26.31 2.10
C GLY A 262 8.40 27.15 3.06
N VAL A 263 7.09 26.87 3.17
CA VAL A 263 6.14 27.69 3.95
C VAL A 263 5.42 26.81 5.00
N PRO A 264 5.28 27.28 6.26
CA PRO A 264 4.47 26.60 7.28
C PRO A 264 2.98 26.50 6.87
N LEU A 265 2.31 25.41 7.25
CA LEU A 265 0.89 25.20 6.93
C LEU A 265 -0.05 25.93 7.91
N GLU A 266 0.45 26.34 9.08
CA GLU A 266 -0.30 26.89 10.21
C GLU A 266 -1.14 28.13 9.84
N GLY A 267 -0.68 28.92 8.85
CA GLY A 267 -1.41 30.09 8.34
C GLY A 267 -2.47 29.78 7.28
N ARG A 268 -2.54 28.52 6.81
CA ARG A 268 -3.34 28.06 5.66
C ARG A 268 -3.17 28.89 4.39
N SER A 269 -2.08 29.65 4.34
CA SER A 269 -1.70 30.47 3.20
C SER A 269 -1.26 29.60 2.06
N ASP A 270 -1.70 29.95 0.86
CA ASP A 270 -1.23 29.32 -0.35
C ASP A 270 0.28 29.51 -0.51
N ALA A 271 0.98 28.45 -0.92
CA ALA A 271 2.41 28.48 -1.18
C ALA A 271 2.66 28.48 -2.70
N ASN A 272 3.49 29.40 -3.18
CA ASN A 272 3.95 29.36 -4.56
C ASN A 272 5.24 28.55 -4.64
N VAL A 273 5.20 27.46 -5.42
CA VAL A 273 6.33 26.55 -5.60
C VAL A 273 6.69 26.54 -7.09
N SER A 274 7.71 27.32 -7.46
CA SER A 274 8.07 27.58 -8.86
C SER A 274 8.34 26.31 -9.70
N ARG A 275 8.89 25.25 -9.09
CA ARG A 275 9.13 23.97 -9.79
C ARG A 275 7.84 23.24 -10.23
N TYR A 276 6.69 23.63 -9.67
CA TYR A 276 5.37 23.11 -10.05
C TYR A 276 4.71 23.96 -11.16
N ASP A 277 5.37 25.02 -11.64
CA ASP A 277 4.83 25.86 -12.70
C ASP A 277 4.79 25.13 -14.04
N ARG A 278 3.61 25.10 -14.65
CA ARG A 278 3.33 24.52 -15.98
C ARG A 278 2.61 25.51 -16.91
N GLY A 279 2.67 26.81 -16.58
CA GLY A 279 1.94 27.89 -17.28
C GLY A 279 0.50 28.09 -16.80
N GLY A 280 -0.08 29.25 -17.11
CA GLY A 280 -1.45 29.67 -16.74
C GLY A 280 -1.60 30.25 -15.32
N MET A 281 -2.73 30.90 -15.04
CA MET A 281 -3.03 31.49 -13.71
C MET A 281 -3.17 30.40 -12.64
N SER A 282 -2.44 30.52 -11.52
CA SER A 282 -2.33 29.53 -10.43
C SER A 282 -1.52 28.27 -10.75
N SER A 283 -0.64 28.32 -11.75
CA SER A 283 0.40 27.31 -11.89
C SER A 283 1.33 27.39 -10.67
N GLY A 284 1.76 26.22 -10.21
CA GLY A 284 2.64 26.08 -9.05
C GLY A 284 2.14 26.56 -7.69
N ILE A 285 0.89 27.02 -7.60
CA ILE A 285 0.27 27.34 -6.31
C ILE A 285 -0.22 26.06 -5.65
N VAL A 286 0.17 25.86 -4.40
CA VAL A 286 -0.31 24.83 -3.47
C VAL A 286 -1.29 25.48 -2.50
N SER A 287 -2.45 24.88 -2.27
CA SER A 287 -3.47 25.48 -1.41
C SER A 287 -3.32 25.05 0.04
N GLY A 288 -2.99 26.00 0.92
CA GLY A 288 -2.89 25.72 2.36
C GLY A 288 -4.24 25.28 2.96
N GLU A 289 -5.34 25.86 2.50
CA GLU A 289 -6.70 25.50 2.94
C GLU A 289 -7.06 24.07 2.53
N PHE A 290 -6.75 23.65 1.30
CA PHE A 290 -6.97 22.26 0.84
C PHE A 290 -6.21 21.26 1.71
N TRP A 291 -4.93 21.53 1.99
CA TRP A 291 -4.12 20.63 2.80
C TRP A 291 -4.64 20.52 4.24
N ALA A 292 -5.01 21.65 4.85
CA ALA A 292 -5.51 21.69 6.22
C ALA A 292 -6.89 21.06 6.39
N THR A 293 -7.79 21.21 5.41
CA THR A 293 -9.21 20.82 5.56
C THR A 293 -9.61 19.56 4.81
N THR A 294 -8.81 19.13 3.84
CA THR A 294 -9.14 17.98 2.98
C THR A 294 -8.04 16.93 3.02
N ALA A 295 -6.80 17.27 2.65
CA ALA A 295 -5.74 16.28 2.48
C ALA A 295 -5.34 15.62 3.82
N ILE A 296 -5.00 16.41 4.84
CA ILE A 296 -4.59 15.87 6.15
C ILE A 296 -5.73 15.07 6.81
N PRO A 297 -6.98 15.59 6.90
CA PRO A 297 -8.09 14.81 7.45
C PRO A 297 -8.35 13.48 6.72
N LEU A 298 -8.24 13.47 5.39
CA LEU A 298 -8.35 12.24 4.59
C LEU A 298 -7.28 11.22 4.96
N LEU A 299 -6.02 11.64 5.06
CA LEU A 299 -4.89 10.79 5.44
C LEU A 299 -5.04 10.25 6.87
N GLN A 300 -5.48 11.09 7.82
CA GLN A 300 -5.78 10.66 9.19
C GLN A 300 -6.90 9.63 9.24
N ALA A 301 -7.99 9.84 8.50
CA ALA A 301 -9.09 8.89 8.43
C ALA A 301 -8.63 7.53 7.89
N ARG A 302 -7.85 7.51 6.81
CA ARG A 302 -7.29 6.28 6.22
C ARG A 302 -6.37 5.54 7.19
N SER A 303 -5.50 6.28 7.88
CA SER A 303 -4.64 5.73 8.93
C SER A 303 -5.48 5.07 10.03
N GLN A 304 -6.50 5.76 10.53
CA GLN A 304 -7.40 5.23 11.56
C GLN A 304 -8.12 3.95 11.09
N TRP A 305 -8.63 3.93 9.86
CA TRP A 305 -9.30 2.75 9.30
C TRP A 305 -8.36 1.55 9.19
N LEU A 306 -7.10 1.76 8.79
CA LEU A 306 -6.08 0.70 8.79
C LEU A 306 -5.84 0.17 10.20
N PHE A 307 -5.59 1.06 11.17
CA PHE A 307 -5.36 0.65 12.55
C PHE A 307 -6.54 -0.10 13.15
N GLU A 308 -7.78 0.30 12.86
CA GLU A 308 -8.96 -0.44 13.30
C GLU A 308 -9.06 -1.80 12.61
N SER A 309 -8.76 -1.85 11.30
CA SER A 309 -8.76 -3.11 10.56
C SER A 309 -7.73 -4.09 11.09
N TRP A 310 -6.60 -3.63 11.63
CA TRP A 310 -5.54 -4.47 12.20
C TRP A 310 -5.83 -4.98 13.61
N ARG A 311 -6.93 -4.58 14.26
CA ARG A 311 -7.30 -5.02 15.62
C ARG A 311 -7.91 -6.43 15.68
N HIS A 312 -7.81 -7.21 14.61
CA HIS A 312 -8.29 -8.58 14.59
C HIS A 312 -7.37 -9.51 15.40
N GLY A 313 -7.96 -10.46 16.13
CA GLY A 313 -7.19 -11.38 16.98
C GLY A 313 -6.76 -10.84 18.35
N SER A 314 -7.10 -9.60 18.73
CA SER A 314 -6.89 -9.07 20.10
C SER A 314 -8.03 -9.41 21.07
N ALA A 315 -8.63 -10.59 20.92
CA ALA A 315 -9.55 -11.16 21.90
C ALA A 315 -8.98 -12.53 22.28
N ILE A 316 -8.25 -12.51 23.41
CA ILE A 316 -7.93 -13.58 24.38
C ILE A 316 -8.09 -15.01 23.86
#